data_AF-F8QGP8-F1
#
_entry.id   AF-F8QGP8-F1
#
_cell.length_a   1.000
_cell.length_b   1.000
_cell.length_c   1.000
_cell.angle_alpha   90.00
_cell.angle_beta   90.00
_cell.angle_gamma   90.00
#
_symmetry.space_group_name_H-M   'P 1'
#
loop_
_entity.id
_entity.type
_entity.pdbx_description
1 polymer ?
#
loop_
_entity_poly.entity_id
_entity_poly.type
_entity_poly.pdbx_seq_one_letter_code
_entity_poly.pdbx_strand_id
1 'polypeptide(L)'
;AIFQCKPVSSCEASNEEDLIQELHLFHLAEYFLESFYKRAKLYSVNLPRKHSWNAKGTFVGMVTTEIPRKPTDGSEDDCTLLFKTFLAAPLLLCDGLYKERKFCGNTDITQNEDSLGLVIDAYVYHTLLDSGKTVLLSDLQGIIAPNATVTLFDPQAHTINQLSGHWDQGEAQIQIYLQDHQCNTICHALKLHLDDEDNSTGKKDHALSDTIHTNSHKHPLQLGFN
;
A
#
# COMPACT_ATOMS: atom_id res chain seq x y z
N ALA A 1 16.47 6.35 7.82
CA ALA A 1 16.92 6.02 6.45
C ALA A 1 16.62 7.21 5.54
N ILE A 2 17.41 7.40 4.49
CA ILE A 2 17.25 8.45 3.48
C ILE A 2 17.00 7.77 2.13
N PHE A 3 15.99 8.23 1.40
CA PHE A 3 15.55 7.67 0.12
C PHE A 3 15.55 8.75 -0.96
N GLN A 4 15.96 8.35 -2.16
CA GLN A 4 15.97 9.17 -3.38
C GLN A 4 15.70 8.25 -4.57
N CYS A 5 15.12 8.81 -5.63
CA CYS A 5 14.90 8.08 -6.86
C CYS A 5 16.23 7.69 -7.51
N LYS A 6 16.38 6.39 -7.81
CA LYS A 6 17.57 5.80 -8.45
C LYS A 6 17.60 5.75 -9.99
N PRO A 7 16.51 5.97 -10.77
CA PRO A 7 16.60 5.83 -12.22
C PRO A 7 17.66 6.75 -12.84
N VAL A 8 18.40 6.22 -13.81
CA VAL A 8 19.49 6.91 -14.52
C VAL A 8 19.01 8.18 -15.25
N SER A 9 17.71 8.28 -15.54
CA SER A 9 17.08 9.41 -16.21
C SER A 9 16.33 10.39 -15.29
N SER A 10 16.35 10.18 -13.97
CA SER A 10 15.64 11.05 -13.04
C SER A 10 16.28 12.45 -12.94
N CYS A 11 15.45 13.47 -12.77
CA CYS A 11 15.88 14.83 -12.45
C CYS A 11 15.37 15.24 -11.06
N GLU A 12 15.81 16.39 -10.56
CA GLU A 12 15.38 16.90 -9.24
C GLU A 12 13.86 16.97 -9.12
N ALA A 13 13.18 17.47 -10.16
CA ALA A 13 11.72 17.61 -10.17
C ALA A 13 11.00 16.25 -10.15
N SER A 14 11.44 15.28 -10.95
CA SER A 14 10.83 13.95 -10.93
C SER A 14 11.09 13.21 -9.62
N ASN A 15 12.28 13.40 -9.03
CA ASN A 15 12.60 12.85 -7.71
C ASN A 15 11.70 13.43 -6.62
N GLU A 16 11.48 14.75 -6.61
CA GLU A 16 10.56 15.37 -5.65
C GLU A 16 9.13 14.84 -5.80
N GLU A 17 8.63 14.76 -7.04
CA GLU A 17 7.29 14.22 -7.31
C GLU A 17 7.14 12.77 -6.83
N ASP A 18 8.11 11.91 -7.19
CA ASP A 18 8.11 10.49 -6.78
C ASP A 18 8.12 10.35 -5.24
N LEU A 19 8.96 11.12 -4.54
CA LEU A 19 9.06 11.06 -3.07
C LEU A 19 7.80 11.58 -2.38
N ILE A 20 7.12 12.58 -2.95
CA ILE A 20 5.82 13.05 -2.45
C ILE A 20 4.76 11.96 -2.62
N GLN A 21 4.73 11.28 -3.76
CA GLN A 21 3.78 10.19 -3.97
C GLN A 21 4.08 8.98 -3.07
N GLU A 22 5.36 8.66 -2.85
CA GLU A 22 5.76 7.64 -1.88
C GLU A 22 5.26 8.00 -0.47
N LEU A 23 5.41 9.26 -0.04
CA LEU A 23 4.91 9.71 1.25
C LEU A 23 3.37 9.65 1.34
N HIS A 24 2.66 10.05 0.28
CA HIS A 24 1.20 9.92 0.22
C HIS A 24 0.75 8.47 0.34
N LEU A 25 1.38 7.56 -0.40
CA LEU A 25 1.09 6.14 -0.34
C LEU A 25 1.39 5.58 1.06
N PHE A 26 2.46 6.04 1.71
CA PHE A 26 2.80 5.63 3.07
C PHE A 26 1.69 5.94 4.07
N HIS A 27 1.15 7.16 4.04
CA HIS A 27 0.04 7.54 4.91
C HIS A 27 -1.28 6.88 4.51
N LEU A 28 -1.51 6.65 3.22
CA LEU A 28 -2.69 5.95 2.73
C LEU A 28 -2.69 4.48 3.19
N ALA A 29 -1.54 3.81 3.13
CA ALA A 29 -1.38 2.46 3.64
C ALA A 29 -1.65 2.41 5.16
N GLU A 30 -1.14 3.38 5.94
CA GLU A 30 -1.45 3.51 7.36
C GLU A 30 -2.95 3.70 7.62
N TYR A 31 -3.61 4.57 6.87
CA TYR A 31 -5.06 4.75 6.94
C TYR A 31 -5.82 3.44 6.73
N PHE A 32 -5.49 2.69 5.68
CA PHE A 32 -6.15 1.41 5.41
C PHE A 32 -5.85 0.35 6.47
N LEU A 33 -4.67 0.40 7.09
CA LEU A 33 -4.35 -0.50 8.21
C LEU A 33 -5.25 -0.20 9.41
N GLU A 34 -5.50 1.08 9.71
CA GLU A 34 -6.46 1.46 10.76
C GLU A 34 -7.89 1.00 10.43
N SER A 35 -8.31 1.15 9.16
CA SER A 35 -9.61 0.64 8.67
C SER A 35 -9.72 -0.87 8.84
N PHE A 36 -8.67 -1.62 8.48
CA PHE A 36 -8.57 -3.07 8.66
C PHE A 36 -8.73 -3.48 10.13
N TYR A 37 -8.07 -2.78 11.06
CA TYR A 37 -8.21 -3.03 12.50
C TYR A 37 -9.63 -2.71 13.02
N LYS A 38 -10.28 -1.65 12.51
CA LYS A 38 -11.69 -1.35 12.82
C LYS A 38 -12.60 -2.48 12.35
N ARG A 39 -12.37 -3.02 11.15
CA ARG A 39 -13.10 -4.16 10.60
C ARG A 39 -12.89 -5.44 11.43
N ALA A 40 -11.65 -5.73 11.82
CA ALA A 40 -11.34 -6.87 12.69
C ALA A 40 -12.08 -6.79 14.02
N LYS A 41 -12.14 -5.59 14.62
CA LYS A 41 -12.93 -5.36 15.85
C LYS A 41 -14.42 -5.57 15.62
N LEU A 42 -14.98 -5.07 14.52
CA LEU A 42 -16.39 -5.23 14.17
C LEU A 42 -16.80 -6.70 14.08
N TYR A 43 -15.97 -7.53 13.44
CA TYR A 43 -16.23 -8.96 13.27
C TYR A 43 -15.62 -9.86 14.36
N SER A 44 -15.12 -9.27 15.46
CA SER A 44 -14.53 -9.99 16.59
C SER A 44 -13.39 -10.94 16.19
N VAL A 45 -12.58 -10.54 15.20
CA VAL A 45 -11.42 -11.30 14.72
C VAL A 45 -10.18 -10.90 15.53
N ASN A 46 -9.56 -11.87 16.20
CA ASN A 46 -8.30 -11.65 16.91
C ASN A 46 -7.13 -11.77 15.94
N LEU A 47 -6.48 -10.64 15.65
CA LEU A 47 -5.26 -10.63 14.84
C LEU A 47 -4.05 -11.02 15.71
N PRO A 48 -3.20 -11.96 15.26
CA PRO A 48 -2.14 -12.58 16.07
C PRO A 48 -1.03 -11.60 16.49
N ARG A 49 -0.85 -10.49 15.77
CA ARG A 49 0.24 -9.53 15.96
C ARG A 49 -0.26 -8.11 15.76
N LYS A 50 0.42 -7.16 16.39
CA LYS A 50 0.24 -5.74 16.13
C LYS A 50 1.11 -5.33 14.94
N HIS A 51 0.50 -4.68 13.97
CA HIS A 51 1.14 -4.12 12.78
C HIS A 51 1.09 -2.60 12.86
N SER A 52 2.10 -1.95 12.29
CA SER A 52 2.14 -0.51 12.05
C SER A 52 2.99 -0.21 10.85
N TRP A 53 2.73 0.89 10.17
CA TRP A 53 3.63 1.43 9.16
C TRP A 53 4.69 2.33 9.80
N ASN A 54 5.90 2.38 9.23
CA ASN A 54 6.95 3.32 9.61
C ASN A 54 6.67 4.75 9.10
N ALA A 55 5.41 5.18 9.13
CA ALA A 55 4.97 6.47 8.60
C ALA A 55 5.19 7.62 9.61
N LYS A 56 5.10 7.32 10.92
CA LYS A 56 5.28 8.34 11.96
C LYS A 56 6.71 8.88 11.97
N GLY A 57 6.85 10.17 11.67
CA GLY A 57 8.14 10.85 11.61
C GLY A 57 8.82 10.72 10.25
N THR A 58 8.13 10.17 9.25
CA THR A 58 8.57 10.19 7.85
C THR A 58 8.21 11.52 7.22
N PHE A 59 9.14 12.10 6.43
CA PHE A 59 8.93 13.38 5.78
C PHE A 59 9.76 13.50 4.49
N VAL A 60 9.30 14.34 3.56
CA VAL A 60 10.12 14.83 2.45
C VAL A 60 10.83 16.10 2.92
N GLY A 61 12.15 16.15 2.71
CA GLY A 61 13.01 17.28 3.06
C GLY A 61 13.90 17.70 1.90
N MET A 62 14.45 18.91 1.99
CA MET A 62 15.36 19.46 1.00
C MET A 62 16.60 20.03 1.68
N VAL A 63 17.78 19.69 1.18
CA VAL A 63 19.04 20.28 1.61
C VAL A 63 19.19 21.69 1.03
N THR A 64 19.44 22.67 1.89
CA THR A 64 19.61 24.08 1.48
C THR A 64 21.03 24.41 1.02
N THR A 65 22.00 23.58 1.38
CA THR A 65 23.40 23.71 0.96
C THR A 65 23.59 23.13 -0.43
N GLU A 66 24.59 23.62 -1.18
CA GLU A 66 24.98 23.00 -2.43
C GLU A 66 25.52 21.59 -2.19
N ILE A 67 25.01 20.63 -2.98
CA ILE A 67 25.48 19.24 -2.97
C ILE A 67 26.53 19.06 -4.07
N PRO A 68 27.54 18.19 -3.86
CA PRO A 68 28.49 17.84 -4.92
C PRO A 68 27.75 17.34 -6.16
N ARG A 69 28.22 17.76 -7.34
CA ARG A 69 27.66 17.25 -8.60
C ARG A 69 28.11 15.82 -8.80
N LYS A 70 27.22 14.98 -9.33
CA LYS A 70 27.54 13.63 -9.77
C LYS A 70 28.78 13.66 -10.69
N PRO A 71 29.79 12.80 -10.46
CA PRO A 71 30.94 12.71 -11.34
C PRO A 71 30.51 12.34 -12.77
N THR A 72 31.09 13.00 -13.76
CA THR A 72 30.71 12.86 -15.17
C THR A 72 31.34 11.65 -15.88
N ASP A 73 32.27 10.93 -15.24
CA ASP A 73 33.26 10.10 -15.95
C ASP A 73 33.57 8.75 -15.28
N GLY A 74 32.56 7.95 -14.92
CA GLY A 74 32.76 6.55 -14.48
C GLY A 74 33.70 6.36 -13.28
N SER A 75 34.08 7.46 -12.63
CA SER A 75 34.79 7.52 -11.37
C SER A 75 33.88 7.06 -10.24
N GLU A 76 34.48 6.68 -9.10
CA GLU A 76 33.73 6.29 -7.90
C GLU A 76 32.80 7.45 -7.48
N ASP A 77 31.51 7.15 -7.41
CA ASP A 77 30.47 8.11 -7.02
C ASP A 77 30.38 8.14 -5.49
N ASP A 78 31.16 9.03 -4.87
CA ASP A 78 31.18 9.25 -3.42
C ASP A 78 30.05 10.19 -2.95
N CYS A 79 29.14 10.60 -3.83
CA CYS A 79 28.05 11.50 -3.45
C CYS A 79 27.09 10.79 -2.50
N THR A 80 26.89 11.38 -1.32
CA THR A 80 25.91 10.89 -0.33
C THR A 80 24.47 11.13 -0.78
N LEU A 81 24.24 12.16 -1.61
CA LEU A 81 22.94 12.52 -2.16
C LEU A 81 23.08 12.83 -3.65
N LEU A 82 22.17 12.30 -4.45
CA LEU A 82 22.08 12.57 -5.90
C LEU A 82 21.26 13.84 -6.18
N PHE A 83 20.24 14.08 -5.36
CA PHE A 83 19.32 15.23 -5.43
C PHE A 83 19.34 16.01 -4.11
N LYS A 84 18.88 17.26 -4.12
CA LYS A 84 18.72 18.03 -2.86
C LYS A 84 17.52 17.56 -2.06
N THR A 85 16.49 17.07 -2.73
CA THR A 85 15.27 16.54 -2.12
C THR A 85 15.41 15.06 -1.77
N PHE A 86 14.91 14.68 -0.61
CA PHE A 86 14.96 13.32 -0.08
C PHE A 86 13.73 12.99 0.75
N LEU A 87 13.39 11.70 0.85
CA LEU A 87 12.47 11.19 1.86
C LEU A 87 13.28 10.63 3.03
N ALA A 88 12.94 11.02 4.25
CA ALA A 88 13.56 10.53 5.46
C ALA A 88 12.52 9.77 6.27
N ALA A 89 12.84 8.53 6.67
CA ALA A 89 12.02 7.74 7.58
C ALA A 89 12.84 7.33 8.83
N PRO A 90 12.20 7.04 9.97
CA PRO A 90 12.88 6.49 11.13
C PRO A 90 13.70 5.25 10.76
N LEU A 91 14.92 5.16 11.27
CA LEU A 91 15.77 3.99 11.04
C LEU A 91 15.19 2.80 11.82
N LEU A 92 14.86 1.72 11.11
CA LEU A 92 14.44 0.46 11.72
C LEU A 92 15.68 -0.36 12.12
N LEU A 93 15.61 -1.00 13.28
CA LEU A 93 16.65 -1.93 13.73
C LEU A 93 16.47 -3.25 12.99
N CYS A 94 17.52 -3.68 12.28
CA CYS A 94 17.54 -4.95 11.55
C CYS A 94 18.58 -5.92 12.11
N ASP A 95 19.17 -5.63 13.27
CA ASP A 95 20.22 -6.44 13.89
C ASP A 95 19.68 -7.38 14.99
N GLY A 96 20.52 -8.35 15.35
CA GLY A 96 20.24 -9.29 16.43
C GLY A 96 19.00 -10.17 16.19
N LEU A 97 17.96 -9.95 16.98
CA LEU A 97 16.75 -10.77 17.00
C LEU A 97 15.63 -10.25 16.08
N TYR A 98 15.83 -9.08 15.45
CA TYR A 98 14.91 -8.54 14.47
C TYR A 98 15.01 -9.31 13.15
N LYS A 99 13.87 -9.53 12.50
CA LYS A 99 13.81 -10.26 11.23
C LYS A 99 13.11 -9.44 10.17
N GLU A 100 13.83 -9.12 9.10
CA GLU A 100 13.23 -8.60 7.89
C GLU A 100 12.50 -9.71 7.13
N ARG A 101 11.32 -9.39 6.60
CA ARG A 101 10.53 -10.31 5.79
C ARG A 101 9.81 -9.55 4.68
N LYS A 102 9.95 -10.08 3.46
CA LYS A 102 9.10 -9.75 2.33
C LYS A 102 7.86 -10.66 2.32
N PHE A 103 6.68 -10.09 2.18
CA PHE A 103 5.39 -10.79 2.19
C PHE A 103 4.82 -10.99 0.79
N CYS A 104 5.08 -10.06 -0.13
CA CYS A 104 4.82 -10.20 -1.55
C CYS A 104 5.78 -9.34 -2.36
N GLY A 105 5.97 -9.68 -3.64
CA GLY A 105 6.59 -8.84 -4.65
C GLY A 105 5.60 -7.84 -5.28
N ASN A 106 6.08 -7.10 -6.28
CA ASN A 106 5.28 -6.10 -6.97
C ASN A 106 4.07 -6.74 -7.70
N THR A 107 4.27 -7.80 -8.49
CA THR A 107 3.19 -8.44 -9.28
C THR A 107 2.70 -9.76 -8.69
N ASP A 108 3.15 -10.12 -7.49
CA ASP A 108 2.83 -11.41 -6.89
C ASP A 108 1.37 -11.46 -6.44
N ILE A 109 0.75 -12.64 -6.60
CA ILE A 109 -0.50 -12.96 -5.91
C ILE A 109 -0.11 -13.46 -4.53
N THR A 110 -0.54 -12.73 -3.50
CA THR A 110 -0.27 -13.06 -2.10
C THR A 110 -0.83 -14.43 -1.73
N GLN A 111 0.05 -15.36 -1.36
CA GLN A 111 -0.28 -16.73 -0.93
C GLN A 111 0.61 -17.17 0.22
N ASN A 112 0.66 -16.38 1.29
CA ASN A 112 1.44 -16.73 2.46
C ASN A 112 0.76 -17.87 3.25
N GLU A 113 1.55 -18.78 3.81
CA GLU A 113 1.01 -19.96 4.52
C GLU A 113 0.94 -19.78 6.04
N ASP A 114 1.81 -18.96 6.63
CA ASP A 114 1.84 -18.78 8.08
C ASP A 114 0.85 -17.70 8.57
N SER A 115 0.48 -17.79 9.85
CA SER A 115 -0.50 -16.91 10.48
C SER A 115 -0.26 -15.41 10.31
N LEU A 116 1.00 -14.95 10.26
CA LEU A 116 1.29 -13.53 10.04
C LEU A 116 1.07 -13.18 8.56
N GLY A 117 1.60 -13.98 7.65
CA GLY A 117 1.42 -13.74 6.23
C GLY A 117 -0.06 -13.77 5.81
N LEU A 118 -0.87 -14.68 6.35
CA LEU A 118 -2.33 -14.72 6.10
C LEU A 118 -3.03 -13.41 6.49
N VAL A 119 -2.57 -12.74 7.54
CA VAL A 119 -3.10 -11.42 7.95
C VAL A 119 -2.69 -10.33 6.97
N ILE A 120 -1.46 -10.38 6.47
CA ILE A 120 -0.98 -9.44 5.45
C ILE A 120 -1.76 -9.61 4.15
N ASP A 121 -1.98 -10.84 3.70
CA ASP A 121 -2.77 -11.13 2.49
C ASP A 121 -4.21 -10.59 2.63
N ALA A 122 -4.83 -10.79 3.80
CA ALA A 122 -6.16 -10.26 4.09
C ALA A 122 -6.18 -8.73 4.21
N TYR A 123 -5.11 -8.12 4.71
CA TYR A 123 -4.96 -6.67 4.76
C TYR A 123 -4.85 -6.07 3.35
N VAL A 124 -4.05 -6.66 2.46
CA VAL A 124 -3.94 -6.24 1.05
C VAL A 124 -5.31 -6.29 0.37
N TYR A 125 -6.05 -7.39 0.54
CA TYR A 125 -7.39 -7.52 -0.04
C TYR A 125 -8.41 -6.58 0.61
N HIS A 126 -8.33 -6.35 1.93
CA HIS A 126 -9.14 -5.33 2.60
C HIS A 126 -8.89 -3.95 2.01
N THR A 127 -7.63 -3.53 1.82
CA THR A 127 -7.31 -2.24 1.20
C THR A 127 -7.92 -2.12 -0.19
N LEU A 128 -7.85 -3.18 -0.99
CA LEU A 128 -8.46 -3.17 -2.31
C LEU A 128 -9.98 -2.97 -2.25
N LEU A 129 -10.68 -3.66 -1.34
CA LEU A 129 -12.13 -3.50 -1.19
C LEU A 129 -12.52 -2.14 -0.58
N ASP A 130 -11.82 -1.71 0.47
CA ASP A 130 -12.08 -0.47 1.21
C ASP A 130 -11.81 0.78 0.35
N SER A 131 -10.87 0.68 -0.60
CA SER A 131 -10.60 1.72 -1.60
C SER A 131 -11.60 1.73 -2.77
N GLY A 132 -12.61 0.85 -2.78
CA GLY A 132 -13.52 0.70 -3.92
C GLY A 132 -12.83 0.14 -5.17
N LYS A 133 -11.87 -0.78 -4.97
CA LYS A 133 -11.07 -1.44 -6.01
C LYS A 133 -10.14 -0.48 -6.79
N THR A 134 -9.67 0.59 -6.13
CA THR A 134 -8.81 1.60 -6.77
C THR A 134 -7.35 1.54 -6.33
N VAL A 135 -7.05 0.89 -5.21
CA VAL A 135 -5.68 0.77 -4.65
C VAL A 135 -5.42 -0.68 -4.25
N LEU A 136 -4.45 -1.32 -4.91
CA LEU A 136 -3.90 -2.61 -4.51
C LEU A 136 -2.50 -2.39 -3.96
N LEU A 137 -2.27 -2.65 -2.67
CA LEU A 137 -0.91 -2.60 -2.13
C LEU A 137 -0.07 -3.77 -2.68
N SER A 138 1.19 -3.51 -2.99
CA SER A 138 2.14 -4.47 -3.53
C SER A 138 3.52 -4.29 -2.89
N ASP A 139 4.40 -5.26 -3.10
CA ASP A 139 5.78 -5.26 -2.59
C ASP A 139 5.89 -5.11 -1.06
N LEU A 140 4.92 -5.65 -0.30
CA LEU A 140 4.89 -5.47 1.15
C LEU A 140 6.08 -6.17 1.82
N GLN A 141 6.77 -5.41 2.66
CA GLN A 141 7.88 -5.90 3.49
C GLN A 141 7.84 -5.25 4.87
N GLY A 142 8.47 -5.91 5.84
CA GLY A 142 8.47 -5.42 7.21
C GLY A 142 9.52 -6.04 8.09
N ILE A 143 9.77 -5.36 9.22
CA ILE A 143 10.63 -5.83 10.30
C ILE A 143 9.76 -6.44 11.40
N ILE A 144 10.07 -7.68 11.76
CA ILE A 144 9.46 -8.41 12.87
C ILE A 144 10.37 -8.25 14.09
N ALA A 145 9.86 -7.60 15.13
CA ALA A 145 10.56 -7.40 16.39
C ALA A 145 10.51 -8.64 17.30
N PRO A 146 11.38 -8.74 18.32
CA PRO A 146 11.42 -9.90 19.23
C PRO A 146 10.12 -10.15 20.02
N ASN A 147 9.33 -9.10 20.26
CA ASN A 147 8.00 -9.17 20.86
C ASN A 147 6.89 -9.51 19.84
N ALA A 148 7.27 -9.94 18.62
CA ALA A 148 6.40 -10.25 17.49
C ALA A 148 5.59 -9.07 16.91
N THR A 149 5.85 -7.81 17.28
CA THR A 149 5.26 -6.68 16.55
C THR A 149 5.89 -6.54 15.17
N VAL A 150 5.11 -6.09 14.18
CA VAL A 150 5.56 -5.93 12.81
C VAL A 150 5.51 -4.46 12.42
N THR A 151 6.63 -3.95 11.92
CA THR A 151 6.71 -2.61 11.34
C THR A 151 6.91 -2.74 9.83
N LEU A 152 5.87 -2.40 9.07
CA LEU A 152 5.91 -2.36 7.62
C LEU A 152 6.58 -1.06 7.13
N PHE A 153 7.28 -1.13 6.01
CA PHE A 153 7.99 0.00 5.42
C PHE A 153 8.01 -0.12 3.89
N ASP A 154 8.30 0.99 3.21
CA ASP A 154 8.46 1.07 1.76
C ASP A 154 7.25 0.48 0.98
N PRO A 155 6.04 1.05 1.17
CA PRO A 155 4.86 0.56 0.48
C PRO A 155 4.96 0.84 -1.03
N GLN A 156 4.52 -0.13 -1.84
CA GLN A 156 4.18 0.07 -3.24
C GLN A 156 2.71 -0.22 -3.47
N ALA A 157 2.19 0.24 -4.61
CA ALA A 157 0.82 -0.03 -4.98
C ALA A 157 0.63 -0.09 -6.50
N HIS A 158 -0.52 -0.64 -6.87
CA HIS A 158 -1.14 -0.44 -8.16
C HIS A 158 -2.39 0.39 -7.97
N THR A 159 -2.50 1.49 -8.72
CA THR A 159 -3.64 2.41 -8.62
C THR A 159 -4.33 2.54 -9.97
N ILE A 160 -5.66 2.70 -9.98
CA ILE A 160 -6.44 2.78 -11.23
C ILE A 160 -5.90 3.84 -12.23
N ASN A 161 -5.29 4.89 -11.69
CA ASN A 161 -4.75 6.06 -12.38
C ASN A 161 -3.21 6.05 -12.52
N GLN A 162 -2.53 4.98 -12.10
CA GLN A 162 -1.07 4.81 -12.19
C GLN A 162 -0.24 5.94 -11.55
N LEU A 163 -0.68 6.43 -10.39
CA LEU A 163 -0.06 7.59 -9.72
C LEU A 163 0.78 7.21 -8.50
N SER A 164 0.98 5.92 -8.20
CA SER A 164 1.71 5.51 -7.01
C SER A 164 3.21 5.26 -7.24
N GLY A 165 3.72 5.55 -8.43
CA GLY A 165 5.15 5.54 -8.76
C GLY A 165 5.51 4.64 -9.94
N HIS A 166 6.80 4.48 -10.18
CA HIS A 166 7.35 3.82 -11.37
C HIS A 166 6.88 2.37 -11.58
N TRP A 167 6.64 1.64 -10.49
CA TRP A 167 6.27 0.22 -10.52
C TRP A 167 4.75 -0.02 -10.58
N ASP A 168 3.95 1.05 -10.65
CA ASP A 168 2.49 1.00 -10.71
C ASP A 168 1.99 0.48 -12.07
N GLN A 169 1.58 -0.79 -12.10
CA GLN A 169 0.99 -1.44 -13.28
C GLN A 169 -0.52 -1.19 -13.44
N GLY A 170 -1.10 -0.38 -12.56
CA GLY A 170 -2.45 0.14 -12.65
C GLY A 170 -3.57 -0.90 -12.62
N GLU A 171 -4.67 -0.56 -13.28
CA GLU A 171 -5.89 -1.36 -13.30
C GLU A 171 -5.65 -2.79 -13.81
N ALA A 172 -4.75 -2.98 -14.77
CA ALA A 172 -4.45 -4.31 -15.31
C ALA A 172 -4.00 -5.29 -14.22
N GLN A 173 -3.09 -4.86 -13.35
CA GLN A 173 -2.60 -5.70 -12.25
C GLN A 173 -3.64 -5.86 -11.14
N ILE A 174 -4.48 -4.85 -10.90
CA ILE A 174 -5.65 -4.98 -10.01
C ILE A 174 -6.60 -6.08 -10.49
N GLN A 175 -6.90 -6.13 -11.79
CA GLN A 175 -7.80 -7.14 -12.35
C GLN A 175 -7.19 -8.55 -12.27
N ILE A 176 -5.88 -8.69 -12.54
CA ILE A 176 -5.18 -9.96 -12.37
C ILE A 176 -5.29 -10.42 -10.90
N TYR A 177 -5.03 -9.52 -9.95
CA TYR A 177 -5.15 -9.84 -8.53
C TYR A 177 -6.57 -10.28 -8.15
N LEU A 178 -7.61 -9.58 -8.60
CA LEU A 178 -9.00 -9.96 -8.31
C LEU A 178 -9.39 -11.32 -8.89
N GLN A 179 -8.82 -11.70 -10.04
CA GLN A 179 -9.09 -13.00 -10.68
C GLN A 179 -8.40 -14.15 -9.93
N ASP A 180 -7.17 -13.91 -9.45
CA ASP A 180 -6.31 -14.96 -8.91
C ASP A 180 -6.32 -15.02 -7.37
N HIS A 181 -6.80 -13.98 -6.69
CA HIS A 181 -6.87 -13.94 -5.23
C HIS A 181 -7.81 -15.02 -4.69
N GLN A 182 -7.27 -15.84 -3.78
CA GLN A 182 -8.05 -16.82 -3.03
C GLN A 182 -8.19 -16.34 -1.59
N CYS A 183 -9.43 -16.10 -1.18
CA CYS A 183 -9.72 -15.72 0.21
C CYS A 183 -9.16 -16.77 1.18
N ASN A 184 -8.33 -16.32 2.10
CA ASN A 184 -7.82 -17.16 3.17
C ASN A 184 -8.73 -17.14 4.41
N THR A 185 -8.34 -17.87 5.46
CA THR A 185 -9.14 -17.97 6.70
C THR A 185 -9.40 -16.60 7.36
N ILE A 186 -8.47 -15.65 7.26
CA ILE A 186 -8.63 -14.30 7.80
C ILE A 186 -9.58 -13.47 6.93
N CYS A 187 -9.46 -13.57 5.59
CA CYS A 187 -10.41 -12.93 4.67
C CYS A 187 -11.86 -13.36 4.96
N HIS A 188 -12.07 -14.66 5.19
CA HIS A 188 -13.39 -15.19 5.54
C HIS A 188 -13.88 -14.73 6.92
N ALA A 189 -13.00 -14.70 7.92
CA ALA A 189 -13.32 -14.21 9.25
C ALA A 189 -13.74 -12.73 9.23
N LEU A 190 -13.11 -11.92 8.38
CA LEU A 190 -13.39 -10.50 8.19
C LEU A 190 -14.54 -10.20 7.22
N LYS A 191 -15.17 -11.24 6.65
CA LYS A 191 -16.26 -11.12 5.67
C LYS A 191 -15.89 -10.37 4.38
N LEU A 192 -14.62 -10.38 3.98
CA LEU A 192 -14.16 -9.69 2.76
C LEU A 192 -14.80 -10.27 1.49
N HIS A 193 -14.93 -11.60 1.42
CA HIS A 193 -15.55 -12.31 0.30
C HIS A 193 -17.00 -11.88 -0.02
N LEU A 194 -17.73 -11.28 0.93
CA LEU A 194 -19.11 -10.83 0.69
C LEU A 194 -19.15 -9.51 -0.08
N ASP A 195 -18.16 -8.65 0.12
CA ASP A 195 -18.11 -7.32 -0.51
C ASP A 195 -17.71 -7.39 -2.00
N ASP A 196 -17.09 -8.50 -2.39
CA ASP A 196 -16.68 -8.73 -3.77
C ASP A 196 -17.87 -9.15 -4.66
N GLU A 197 -18.74 -10.01 -4.10
CA GLU A 197 -19.95 -10.53 -4.76
C GLU A 197 -20.99 -9.42 -5.00
N ASP A 198 -21.23 -8.55 -4.00
CA ASP A 198 -22.23 -7.48 -4.09
C ASP A 198 -21.93 -6.43 -5.18
N ASN A 199 -20.67 -6.30 -5.60
CA ASN A 199 -20.28 -5.40 -6.68
C ASN A 199 -20.32 -6.04 -8.09
N SER A 200 -20.48 -7.35 -8.18
CA SER A 200 -20.50 -8.09 -9.45
C SER A 200 -21.91 -8.30 -10.03
N THR A 201 -22.96 -8.13 -9.21
CA THR A 201 -24.36 -8.35 -9.61
C THR A 201 -25.07 -7.12 -10.20
N GLY A 202 -24.42 -5.95 -10.24
CA GLY A 202 -24.96 -4.72 -10.82
C GLY A 202 -24.94 -4.62 -12.37
N LYS A 203 -24.46 -5.64 -13.08
CA LYS A 203 -24.47 -5.70 -14.55
C LYS A 203 -25.26 -6.90 -15.06
N LYS A 204 -26.58 -6.84 -14.95
CA LYS A 204 -27.53 -7.48 -15.88
C LYS A 204 -28.91 -6.85 -15.68
N ASP A 205 -29.57 -6.60 -16.81
CA ASP A 205 -30.96 -6.18 -16.98
C ASP A 205 -31.23 -4.67 -17.03
N HIS A 206 -31.02 -4.10 -18.23
CA HIS A 206 -31.87 -3.01 -18.72
C HIS A 206 -32.63 -3.46 -19.97
N ALA A 207 -33.84 -3.96 -19.75
CA ALA A 207 -34.96 -3.86 -20.68
C ALA A 207 -36.18 -3.35 -19.88
N LEU A 208 -36.68 -2.18 -20.30
CA LEU A 208 -37.93 -1.48 -19.99
C LEU A 208 -38.72 -1.87 -18.71
N SER A 209 -38.93 -0.89 -17.82
CA SER A 209 -40.25 -0.27 -17.61
C SER A 209 -40.20 0.65 -16.39
N ASP A 210 -40.67 1.89 -16.57
CA ASP A 210 -40.96 2.85 -15.52
C ASP A 210 -41.83 2.24 -14.42
N THR A 211 -41.42 2.38 -13.16
CA THR A 211 -42.32 2.63 -12.02
C THR A 211 -41.49 3.21 -10.87
N ILE A 212 -41.83 4.44 -10.50
CA ILE A 212 -41.31 5.14 -9.32
C ILE A 212 -41.84 4.41 -8.08
N HIS A 213 -40.95 3.82 -7.28
CA HIS A 213 -41.23 3.58 -5.87
C HIS A 213 -39.98 3.78 -5.00
N THR A 214 -40.13 4.66 -4.02
CA THR A 214 -39.17 5.09 -3.01
C THR A 214 -38.96 3.98 -1.97
N ASN A 215 -37.71 3.60 -1.66
CA ASN A 215 -37.21 3.54 -0.27
C ASN A 215 -35.73 3.13 -0.12
N SER A 216 -35.06 3.86 0.79
CA SER A 216 -34.06 3.41 1.77
C SER A 216 -32.77 2.70 1.31
N HIS A 217 -31.62 3.36 1.43
CA HIS A 217 -30.71 3.24 2.58
C HIS A 217 -29.47 4.11 2.33
N LYS A 218 -29.22 5.09 3.20
CA LYS A 218 -27.99 5.89 3.17
C LYS A 218 -26.84 5.03 3.70
N HIS A 219 -25.95 4.62 2.80
CA HIS A 219 -24.59 4.21 3.17
C HIS A 219 -23.82 5.47 3.61
N PRO A 220 -23.21 5.50 4.81
CA PRO A 220 -22.31 6.60 5.16
C PRO A 220 -20.98 6.37 4.43
N LEU A 221 -20.31 7.48 4.07
CA LEU A 221 -19.01 7.56 3.37
C LEU A 221 -19.11 7.63 1.82
N GLN A 222 -19.72 8.70 1.32
CA GLN A 222 -19.21 9.37 0.12
C GLN A 222 -18.45 10.61 0.58
N LEU A 223 -17.12 10.57 0.51
CA LEU A 223 -16.30 11.77 0.50
C LEU A 223 -15.73 11.89 -0.91
N GLY A 224 -16.26 12.87 -1.64
CA GLY A 224 -15.67 13.33 -2.89
C GLY A 224 -14.41 14.12 -2.58
N PHE A 225 -13.33 13.81 -3.28
CA PHE A 225 -12.19 14.70 -3.41
C PHE A 225 -12.44 15.57 -4.63
N ASN A 226 -12.65 16.87 -4.40
CA ASN A 226 -12.50 17.92 -5.39
C ASN A 226 -11.07 18.46 -5.31
#